data_AF-A0A9P5T0L8-F1
#
_entry.id   AF-A0A9P5T0L8-F1
#
_cell.length_a   1.000
_cell.length_b   1.000
_cell.length_c   1.000
_cell.angle_alpha   90.00
_cell.angle_beta   90.00
_cell.angle_gamma   90.00
#
_symmetry.space_group_name_H-M   'P 1'
#
loop_
_entity.id
_entity.type
_entity.pdbx_description
1 polymer ?
#
loop_
_entity_poly.entity_id
_entity_poly.type
_entity_poly.pdbx_seq_one_letter_code
_entity_poly.pdbx_strand_id
1 'polypeptide(L)'
;MTVVAQTPSFASALLASYLAELAANPLRTKALTSGTLSGLQEITATKLSGMPASKNPDDYILGINKRVVQMALYGLLVSGPLAHTLFELVTKRFIGKEGAKWK
;
A
#
# COMPACT_ATOMS: atom_id res chain seq x y z
N MET A 1 25.44 36.35 -1.88
CA MET A 1 24.68 35.46 -0.98
C MET A 1 25.26 34.07 -1.12
N THR A 2 26.21 33.71 -0.24
CA THR A 2 26.86 32.40 -0.24
C THR A 2 25.98 31.41 0.52
N VAL A 3 25.40 30.44 -0.20
CA VAL A 3 24.62 29.37 0.42
C VAL A 3 25.60 28.41 1.07
N VAL A 4 25.66 28.40 2.41
CA VAL A 4 26.42 27.41 3.15
C VAL A 4 25.70 26.07 2.99
N ALA A 5 26.33 25.11 2.29
CA ALA A 5 25.81 23.76 2.17
C ALA A 5 25.80 23.12 3.57
N GLN A 6 24.62 22.95 4.17
CA GLN A 6 24.47 22.14 5.37
C GLN A 6 24.81 20.69 5.01
N THR A 7 25.76 20.10 5.72
CA THR A 7 26.01 18.67 5.63
C THR A 7 24.77 17.93 6.15
N PRO A 8 24.17 17.03 5.34
CA PRO A 8 22.98 16.32 5.75
C PRO A 8 23.30 15.48 6.99
N SER A 9 22.47 15.59 8.02
CA SER A 9 22.53 14.68 9.15
C SER A 9 22.27 13.25 8.67
N PHE A 10 22.82 12.25 9.37
CA PHE A 10 22.60 10.84 9.03
C PHE A 10 21.10 10.49 8.87
N ALA A 11 20.25 11.03 9.74
CA ALA A 11 18.80 10.87 9.66
C ALA A 11 18.22 11.45 8.35
N SER A 12 18.66 12.64 7.93
CA SER A 12 18.21 13.25 6.67
C SER A 12 18.68 12.48 5.43
N ALA A 13 19.87 11.88 5.47
CA ALA A 13 20.36 11.03 4.40
C ALA A 13 19.58 9.72 4.26
N LEU A 14 19.22 9.08 5.39
CA LEU A 14 18.35 7.90 5.41
C LEU A 14 16.92 8.22 4.95
N LEU A 15 16.41 9.39 5.29
CA LEU A 15 15.09 9.85 4.83
C LEU A 15 15.13 10.10 3.32
N ALA A 16 16.19 10.73 2.82
CA ALA A 16 16.37 10.98 1.38
C ALA A 16 16.49 9.66 0.60
N SER A 17 17.23 8.68 1.09
CA SER A 17 17.33 7.35 0.43
C SER A 17 15.99 6.61 0.47
N TYR A 18 15.27 6.67 1.59
CA TYR A 18 13.92 6.13 1.70
C TYR A 18 12.97 6.77 0.68
N LEU A 19 12.96 8.10 0.55
CA LEU A 19 12.15 8.80 -0.45
C LEU A 19 12.57 8.49 -1.88
N ALA A 20 13.87 8.32 -2.14
CA ALA A 20 14.38 7.92 -3.45
C ALA A 20 13.91 6.51 -3.84
N GLU A 21 13.98 5.55 -2.93
CA GLU A 21 13.41 4.21 -3.09
C GLU A 21 11.89 4.26 -3.34
N LEU A 22 11.18 5.10 -2.59
CA LEU A 22 9.74 5.27 -2.70
C LEU A 22 9.33 5.86 -4.05
N ALA A 23 10.13 6.79 -4.60
CA ALA A 23 9.92 7.40 -5.91
C ALA A 23 10.39 6.49 -7.07
N ALA A 24 11.39 5.64 -6.85
CA ALA A 24 11.94 4.76 -7.87
C ALA A 24 11.02 3.57 -8.19
N ASN A 25 10.31 3.03 -7.20
CA ASN A 25 9.45 1.84 -7.38
C ASN A 25 8.03 2.02 -6.81
N PRO A 26 7.26 3.04 -7.25
CA PRO A 26 5.97 3.38 -6.66
C PRO A 26 4.92 2.27 -6.82
N LEU A 27 4.99 1.50 -7.90
CA LEU A 27 4.08 0.36 -8.15
C LEU A 27 4.30 -0.78 -7.16
N ARG A 28 5.57 -1.14 -6.89
CA ARG A 28 5.93 -2.29 -6.04
C ARG A 28 5.57 -2.02 -4.58
N THR A 29 5.88 -0.81 -4.11
CA THR A 29 5.59 -0.40 -2.74
C THR A 29 4.09 -0.28 -2.49
N LYS A 30 3.33 0.31 -3.42
CA LYS A 30 1.85 0.39 -3.33
C LYS A 30 1.18 -0.97 -3.39
N ALA A 31 1.65 -1.86 -4.26
CA ALA A 31 1.15 -3.22 -4.36
C ALA A 31 1.40 -4.02 -3.07
N LEU A 32 2.62 -3.98 -2.54
CA LEU A 32 2.93 -4.63 -1.27
C LEU A 32 2.07 -4.10 -0.13
N THR A 33 1.93 -2.78 0.00
CA THR A 33 1.07 -2.18 1.04
C THR A 33 -0.40 -2.58 0.86
N SER A 34 -0.93 -2.60 -0.37
CA SER A 34 -2.31 -3.01 -0.60
C SER A 34 -2.52 -4.49 -0.26
N GLY A 35 -1.56 -5.36 -0.60
CA GLY A 35 -1.60 -6.78 -0.23
C GLY A 35 -1.59 -7.02 1.27
N THR A 36 -0.70 -6.34 2.00
CA THR A 36 -0.63 -6.49 3.46
C THR A 36 -1.90 -5.99 4.14
N LEU A 37 -2.45 -4.85 3.69
CA LEU A 37 -3.68 -4.30 4.25
C LEU A 37 -4.87 -5.24 4.02
N SER A 38 -5.04 -5.77 2.80
CA SER A 38 -6.13 -6.70 2.48
C SER A 38 -6.04 -8.01 3.26
N GLY A 39 -4.83 -8.55 3.45
CA GLY A 39 -4.61 -9.72 4.31
C GLY A 39 -4.97 -9.43 5.78
N LEU A 40 -4.54 -8.29 6.32
CA LEU A 40 -4.87 -7.87 7.68
C LEU A 40 -6.38 -7.63 7.87
N GLN A 41 -7.06 -7.07 6.89
CA GLN A 41 -8.51 -6.87 6.91
C GLN A 41 -9.24 -8.22 6.99
N GLU A 42 -8.83 -9.21 6.21
CA GLU A 42 -9.44 -10.54 6.23
C GLU A 42 -9.20 -11.27 7.57
N ILE A 43 -8.00 -11.13 8.16
CA ILE A 43 -7.71 -11.65 9.52
C ILE A 43 -8.65 -10.99 10.55
N THR A 44 -8.75 -9.66 10.51
CA THR A 44 -9.60 -8.90 11.44
C THR A 44 -11.08 -9.24 11.25
N ALA A 45 -11.54 -9.35 10.01
CA ALA A 45 -12.91 -9.70 9.67
C ALA A 45 -13.26 -11.13 10.14
N THR A 46 -12.37 -12.09 9.95
CA THR A 46 -12.57 -13.47 10.41
C THR A 46 -12.65 -13.52 11.94
N LYS A 47 -11.79 -12.78 12.66
CA LYS A 47 -11.84 -12.70 14.12
C LYS A 47 -13.11 -11.99 14.63
N LEU A 48 -13.52 -10.90 13.99
CA LEU A 48 -14.67 -10.11 14.41
C LEU A 48 -16.01 -10.78 14.10
N SER A 49 -16.09 -11.53 13.00
CA SER A 49 -17.31 -12.25 12.60
C SER A 49 -17.60 -13.50 13.44
N GLY A 50 -16.70 -13.89 14.34
CA GLY A 50 -16.86 -15.11 15.15
C GLY A 50 -16.96 -16.38 14.31
N MET A 51 -16.49 -16.33 13.05
CA MET A 51 -16.60 -17.44 12.12
C MET A 51 -15.74 -18.61 12.65
N PRO A 52 -16.29 -19.84 12.73
CA PRO A 52 -15.53 -20.97 13.24
C PRO A 52 -14.29 -21.18 12.37
N ALA A 53 -13.14 -21.33 13.03
CA ALA A 53 -11.92 -21.75 12.35
C ALA A 53 -12.22 -23.04 11.59
N SER A 54 -11.94 -23.06 10.28
CA SER A 54 -12.17 -24.28 9.50
C SER A 54 -11.40 -25.44 10.13
N LYS A 55 -12.03 -26.60 10.22
CA LYS A 55 -11.43 -27.78 10.84
C LYS A 55 -10.62 -28.61 9.85
N ASN A 56 -10.70 -28.27 8.56
CA ASN A 56 -10.02 -28.99 7.49
C ASN A 56 -8.57 -28.48 7.37
N PRO A 57 -7.57 -29.37 7.36
CA PRO A 57 -6.17 -28.97 7.18
C PRO A 57 -5.91 -28.33 5.80
N ASP A 58 -6.73 -28.65 4.80
CA ASP A 58 -6.65 -28.16 3.42
C ASP A 58 -6.96 -26.65 3.29
N ASP A 59 -7.61 -26.07 4.30
CA ASP A 59 -7.98 -24.66 4.36
C ASP A 59 -6.86 -23.78 4.91
N TYR A 60 -5.72 -24.37 5.30
CA TYR A 60 -4.56 -23.65 5.80
C TYR A 60 -3.36 -23.81 4.88
N ILE A 61 -2.74 -22.69 4.53
CA ILE A 61 -1.47 -22.64 3.81
C ILE A 61 -0.46 -22.02 4.77
N LEU A 62 0.62 -22.74 5.10
CA LEU A 62 1.66 -22.27 6.03
C LEU A 62 1.10 -21.82 7.40
N GLY A 63 0.05 -22.48 7.90
CA GLY A 63 -0.59 -22.14 9.18
C GLY A 63 -1.52 -20.92 9.13
N ILE A 64 -1.71 -20.29 7.95
CA ILE A 64 -2.61 -19.16 7.73
C ILE A 64 -3.80 -19.64 6.88
N ASN A 65 -4.99 -19.14 7.18
CA ASN A 65 -6.19 -19.49 6.41
C ASN A 65 -6.00 -19.09 4.93
N LYS A 66 -6.30 -20.02 4.02
CA LYS A 66 -6.20 -19.84 2.56
C LYS A 66 -6.91 -18.58 2.08
N ARG A 67 -8.03 -18.20 2.71
CA ARG A 67 -8.78 -16.98 2.39
C ARG A 67 -7.98 -15.70 2.63
N VAL A 68 -7.23 -15.64 3.74
CA VAL A 68 -6.34 -14.51 4.07
C VAL A 68 -5.22 -14.40 3.02
N VAL A 69 -4.63 -15.53 2.64
CA VAL A 69 -3.57 -15.57 1.62
C VAL A 69 -4.10 -15.14 0.25
N GLN A 70 -5.30 -15.61 -0.12
CA GLN A 70 -5.99 -15.19 -1.35
C GLN A 70 -6.29 -13.69 -1.36
N MET A 71 -6.78 -13.14 -0.24
CA MET A 71 -7.06 -11.70 -0.13
C MET A 71 -5.80 -10.85 -0.12
N ALA A 72 -4.70 -11.34 0.47
CA ALA A 72 -3.41 -10.68 0.40
C ALA A 72 -2.83 -10.68 -1.03
N LEU A 73 -2.91 -11.81 -1.74
CA LEU A 73 -2.51 -11.92 -3.15
C LEU A 73 -3.38 -11.07 -4.06
N TYR A 74 -4.69 -11.05 -3.83
CA TYR A 74 -5.62 -10.15 -4.54
C TYR A 74 -5.26 -8.69 -4.30
N GLY A 75 -5.00 -8.31 -3.04
CA GLY A 75 -4.54 -6.98 -2.66
C GLY A 75 -3.23 -6.60 -3.36
N LEU A 76 -2.29 -7.55 -3.47
CA LEU A 76 -0.97 -7.32 -4.04
C LEU A 76 -0.97 -7.26 -5.57
N LEU A 77 -1.60 -8.23 -6.23
CA LEU A 77 -1.51 -8.40 -7.69
C LEU A 77 -2.61 -7.65 -8.44
N VAL A 78 -3.79 -7.50 -7.84
CA VAL A 78 -4.94 -6.89 -8.52
C VAL A 78 -5.18 -5.48 -7.99
N SER A 79 -5.46 -5.34 -6.69
CA SER A 79 -5.79 -4.06 -6.09
C SER A 79 -4.63 -3.06 -6.17
N GLY A 80 -3.39 -3.51 -5.94
CA GLY A 80 -2.19 -2.67 -6.00
C GLY A 80 -1.98 -1.94 -7.33
N PRO A 81 -1.81 -2.67 -8.46
CA PRO A 81 -1.64 -2.06 -9.78
C PRO A 81 -2.87 -1.26 -10.23
N LEU A 82 -4.07 -1.73 -9.89
CA LEU A 82 -5.32 -1.05 -10.22
C LEU A 82 -5.47 0.28 -9.46
N ALA A 83 -5.09 0.32 -8.18
CA ALA A 83 -5.08 1.54 -7.39
C ALA A 83 -4.08 2.57 -7.93
N HIS A 84 -2.92 2.13 -8.41
CA HIS A 84 -1.94 3.02 -9.04
C HIS A 84 -2.47 3.64 -10.33
N THR A 85 -3.02 2.83 -11.24
CA THR A 85 -3.55 3.31 -12.52
C THR A 85 -4.75 4.25 -12.36
N LEU A 86 -5.67 3.93 -11.44
CA LEU A 86 -6.79 4.82 -11.11
C LEU A 86 -6.31 6.15 -10.52
N PHE A 87 -5.33 6.12 -9.62
CA PHE A 87 -4.77 7.33 -9.04
C PHE A 87 -4.12 8.23 -10.11
N GLU A 88 -3.38 7.63 -11.05
CA GLU A 88 -2.83 8.37 -12.20
C GLU A 88 -3.93 8.98 -13.08
N LEU A 89 -5.02 8.25 -13.30
CA LEU A 89 -6.13 8.72 -14.13
C LEU A 89 -6.83 9.93 -13.47
N VAL A 90 -7.08 9.85 -12.16
CA VAL A 90 -7.65 10.95 -11.37
C VAL A 90 -6.70 12.14 -11.39
N THR A 91 -5.41 11.97 -11.09
CA THR A 91 -4.45 13.08 -11.12
C THR A 91 -4.33 13.71 -12.50
N LYS A 92 -4.29 12.92 -13.58
CA LYS A 92 -4.36 13.46 -14.97
C LYS A 92 -5.64 14.25 -15.22
N ARG A 93 -6.77 13.85 -14.65
CA ARG A 93 -8.06 14.54 -14.83
C ARG A 93 -8.15 15.85 -14.04
N PHE A 94 -7.44 15.96 -12.91
CA PHE A 94 -7.47 17.10 -12.01
C PHE A 94 -6.24 18.01 -12.06
N ILE A 95 -5.18 17.65 -12.81
CA ILE A 95 -4.06 18.56 -13.09
C ILE A 95 -4.61 19.84 -13.77
N GLY A 96 -4.34 20.99 -13.15
CA GLY A 96 -4.77 22.30 -13.64
C GLY A 96 -6.22 22.68 -13.32
N LYS A 97 -6.95 21.87 -12.53
CA LYS A 97 -8.30 22.23 -12.06
C LYS A 97 -8.26 22.60 -10.58
N GLU A 98 -8.13 23.90 -10.29
CA GLU A 98 -8.40 24.41 -8.95
C GLU A 98 -9.91 24.31 -8.67
N GLY A 99 -10.28 23.75 -7.51
CA GLY A 99 -11.68 23.65 -7.08
C GLY A 99 -12.32 25.03 -6.97
N ALA A 100 -13.65 25.08 -7.10
CA ALA A 100 -14.40 26.32 -6.96
C ALA A 100 -14.02 27.01 -5.64
N LYS A 101 -13.43 28.21 -5.73
CA LYS A 101 -13.18 29.04 -4.55
C LYS A 101 -14.53 29.36 -3.92
N TRP A 102 -14.76 28.79 -2.74
CA TRP A 102 -15.94 29.07 -1.95
C TRP A 102 -15.95 30.57 -1.64
N LYS A 103 -17.09 31.21 -1.90
CA LYS A 103 -17.28 32.66 -1.76
C LYS A 103 -18.04 32.95 -0.47
#